data_AF-A0A803PYF5-F1
#
_entry.id   AF-A0A803PYF5-F1
#
_cell.length_a   1.000
_cell.length_b   1.000
_cell.length_c   1.000
_cell.angle_alpha   90.00
_cell.angle_beta   90.00
_cell.angle_gamma   90.00
#
_symmetry.space_group_name_H-M   'P 1'
#
loop_
_entity.id
_entity.type
_entity.pdbx_description
1 polymer ?
#
loop_
_entity_poly.entity_id
_entity_poly.type
_entity_poly.pdbx_seq_one_letter_code
_entity_poly.pdbx_strand_id
1 'polypeptide(L)'
;MTHLGHLRLSVGSDSNGSGAVALLEIARLFFILYSNPNTRGSYNLLFGLTSGGPYNYNGTQESLIVKFAYYSGFQSVDQRLRESIDYAICLNSVGSWDNELWIHVSKPPENTYIKQIFESFSNVAKELGVKVGLKHKKINISNPRVAWEHEQFSKLRVTAATISKLSAAPELL
;
A
#
# COMPACT_ATOMS: atom_id res chain seq x y z
N MET A 1 -8.42 37.61 25.14
CA MET A 1 -8.52 36.13 25.30
C MET A 1 -9.31 35.61 24.11
N THR A 2 -8.63 35.29 23.02
CA THR A 2 -9.23 34.76 21.80
C THR A 2 -8.30 33.66 21.28
N HIS A 3 -8.51 32.44 21.78
CA HIS A 3 -7.95 31.24 21.16
C HIS A 3 -8.70 31.02 19.85
N LEU A 4 -8.19 31.58 18.75
CA LEU A 4 -8.50 31.07 17.42
C LEU A 4 -7.62 29.84 17.21
N GLY A 5 -8.19 28.66 17.45
CA GLY A 5 -7.59 27.39 17.04
C GLY A 5 -7.41 27.41 15.53
N HIS A 6 -6.17 27.27 15.08
CA HIS A 6 -5.80 27.12 13.69
C HIS A 6 -6.67 26.05 13.00
N LEU A 7 -7.50 26.47 12.04
CA LEU A 7 -8.00 25.56 11.00
C LEU A 7 -6.77 25.10 10.20
N ARG A 8 -6.33 23.86 10.44
CA ARG A 8 -5.28 23.22 9.67
C ARG A 8 -5.84 22.86 8.30
N LEU A 9 -5.54 23.67 7.29
CA LEU A 9 -5.77 23.34 5.88
C LEU A 9 -5.03 22.03 5.57
N SER A 10 -5.74 20.92 5.46
CA SER A 10 -5.17 19.64 5.03
C SER A 10 -4.93 19.65 3.52
N VAL A 11 -3.93 20.40 3.08
CA VAL A 11 -3.40 20.32 1.70
C VAL A 11 -2.49 19.08 1.60
N GLY A 12 -3.12 17.92 1.53
CA GLY A 12 -2.47 16.60 1.42
C GLY A 12 -2.46 16.03 0.00
N SER A 13 -2.53 16.89 -1.02
CA SER A 13 -2.67 16.49 -2.43
C SER A 13 -1.60 15.49 -2.87
N ASP A 14 -0.36 15.64 -2.37
CA ASP A 14 0.76 14.75 -2.70
C ASP A 14 1.22 13.90 -1.50
N SER A 15 0.57 13.99 -0.33
CA SER A 15 0.80 13.04 0.77
C SER A 15 -0.04 11.78 0.55
N ASN A 16 -1.35 11.89 0.79
CA ASN A 16 -2.30 10.77 0.66
C ASN A 16 -3.24 10.92 -0.54
N GLY A 17 -3.49 12.16 -1.00
CA GLY A 17 -4.42 12.43 -2.10
C GLY A 17 -4.01 11.75 -3.41
N SER A 18 -2.73 11.88 -3.78
CA SER A 18 -2.19 11.26 -4.98
C SER A 18 -2.30 9.73 -4.97
N GLY A 19 -2.13 9.11 -3.80
CA GLY A 19 -2.26 7.65 -3.66
C GLY A 19 -3.70 7.19 -3.86
N ALA A 20 -4.66 7.92 -3.30
CA ALA A 20 -6.07 7.64 -3.47
C ALA A 20 -6.52 7.83 -4.92
N VAL A 21 -6.11 8.92 -5.59
CA VAL A 21 -6.41 9.15 -7.01
C VAL A 21 -5.79 8.07 -7.88
N ALA A 22 -4.51 7.73 -7.66
CA ALA A 22 -3.86 6.64 -8.39
C ALA A 22 -4.58 5.30 -8.23
N LEU A 23 -5.01 4.96 -7.00
CA LEU A 23 -5.76 3.73 -6.75
C LEU A 23 -7.09 3.71 -7.50
N LEU A 24 -7.84 4.82 -7.50
CA LEU A 24 -9.12 4.93 -8.20
C LEU A 24 -8.95 4.82 -9.71
N GLU A 25 -7.90 5.42 -10.28
CA GLU A 25 -7.60 5.27 -11.70
C GLU A 25 -7.19 3.85 -12.06
N ILE A 26 -6.37 3.19 -11.24
CA ILE A 26 -6.02 1.78 -11.42
C ILE A 26 -7.29 0.91 -11.36
N ALA A 27 -8.15 1.13 -10.37
CA ALA A 27 -9.42 0.41 -10.25
C ALA A 27 -10.32 0.60 -11.49
N ARG A 28 -10.38 1.82 -12.03
CA ARG A 28 -11.13 2.12 -13.27
C ARG A 28 -10.54 1.38 -14.48
N LEU A 29 -9.22 1.35 -14.62
CA LEU A 29 -8.55 0.61 -15.71
C LEU A 29 -8.81 -0.89 -15.61
N PHE A 30 -8.71 -1.47 -14.41
CA PHE A 30 -8.98 -2.88 -14.18
C PHE A 30 -10.46 -3.24 -14.34
N PHE A 31 -11.39 -2.34 -14.03
CA PHE A 31 -12.81 -2.54 -14.29
C PHE A 31 -13.07 -2.74 -15.79
N ILE A 32 -12.45 -1.90 -16.64
CA ILE A 32 -12.55 -2.03 -18.10
C ILE A 32 -11.84 -3.30 -18.57
N LEU A 33 -10.61 -3.54 -18.09
CA LEU A 33 -9.81 -4.69 -18.51
C LEU A 33 -10.48 -6.02 -18.14
N TYR A 34 -11.04 -6.17 -16.94
CA TYR A 34 -11.63 -7.43 -16.48
C TYR A 34 -13.07 -7.66 -16.97
N SER A 35 -13.65 -6.68 -17.67
CA SER A 35 -14.93 -6.85 -18.39
C SER A 35 -14.81 -7.88 -19.51
N ASN A 36 -13.62 -8.10 -20.06
CA ASN A 36 -13.34 -9.19 -20.99
C ASN A 36 -12.77 -10.41 -20.22
N PRO A 37 -13.36 -11.62 -20.33
CA PRO A 37 -12.85 -12.81 -19.68
C PRO A 37 -11.41 -13.19 -20.09
N ASN A 38 -10.99 -12.87 -21.31
CA ASN A 38 -9.68 -13.23 -21.85
C ASN A 38 -8.52 -12.40 -21.27
N THR A 39 -8.83 -11.31 -20.60
CA THR A 39 -7.86 -10.37 -20.00
C THR A 39 -7.83 -10.45 -18.48
N ARG A 40 -8.54 -11.42 -17.89
CA ARG A 40 -8.49 -11.69 -16.45
C ARG A 40 -7.17 -12.37 -16.10
N GLY A 41 -6.41 -11.77 -15.19
CA GLY A 41 -5.16 -12.35 -14.70
C GLY A 41 -5.40 -13.53 -13.75
N SER A 42 -4.31 -14.24 -13.43
CA SER A 42 -4.34 -15.37 -12.47
C SER A 42 -4.57 -14.95 -11.02
N TYR A 43 -4.44 -13.65 -10.71
CA TYR A 43 -4.69 -13.10 -9.39
C TYR A 43 -6.04 -12.40 -9.30
N ASN A 44 -6.72 -12.61 -8.17
CA ASN A 44 -7.87 -11.81 -7.77
C ASN A 44 -7.37 -10.47 -7.19
N LEU A 45 -7.95 -9.36 -7.65
CA LEU A 45 -7.57 -8.03 -7.22
C LEU A 45 -8.61 -7.47 -6.25
N LEU A 46 -8.15 -6.92 -5.14
CA LEU A 46 -8.97 -6.15 -4.20
C LEU A 46 -8.40 -4.74 -4.11
N PHE A 47 -9.25 -3.74 -4.37
CA PHE A 47 -8.91 -2.33 -4.19
C PHE A 47 -9.43 -1.84 -2.85
N GLY A 48 -8.54 -1.24 -2.06
CA GLY A 48 -8.82 -0.80 -0.69
C GLY A 48 -8.41 0.64 -0.45
N LEU A 49 -9.38 1.49 -0.10
CA LEU A 49 -9.10 2.83 0.43
C LEU A 49 -9.18 2.79 1.96
N THR A 50 -8.05 3.06 2.60
CA THR A 50 -7.93 3.10 4.05
C THR A 50 -7.82 4.55 4.53
N SER A 51 -8.46 4.84 5.66
CA SER A 51 -8.30 6.13 6.35
C SER A 51 -7.37 5.97 7.55
N GLY A 52 -6.91 7.09 8.11
CA GLY A 52 -6.12 7.08 9.34
C GLY A 52 -4.62 6.88 9.17
N GLY A 53 -4.04 7.23 8.02
CA GLY A 53 -2.58 7.20 7.81
C GLY A 53 -1.78 7.91 8.93
N PRO A 54 -2.05 9.19 9.24
CA PRO A 54 -1.39 9.89 10.37
C PRO A 54 -1.63 9.24 11.72
N TYR A 55 -2.75 8.53 11.87
CA TYR A 55 -3.11 7.78 13.08
C TYR A 55 -2.65 6.33 12.95
N ASN A 56 -1.37 6.16 12.63
CA ASN A 56 -0.72 4.85 12.58
C ASN A 56 -1.35 3.86 11.58
N TYR A 57 -2.00 4.35 10.53
CA TYR A 57 -2.74 3.52 9.56
C TYR A 57 -3.79 2.60 10.22
N ASN A 58 -4.42 3.05 11.32
CA ASN A 58 -5.38 2.23 12.07
C ASN A 58 -6.57 1.75 11.22
N GLY A 59 -7.01 2.52 10.22
CA GLY A 59 -8.09 2.10 9.31
C GLY A 59 -7.75 0.87 8.47
N THR A 60 -6.46 0.60 8.23
CA THR A 60 -6.00 -0.61 7.53
C THR A 60 -6.26 -1.87 8.35
N GLN A 61 -6.08 -1.80 9.67
CA GLN A 61 -6.32 -2.94 10.57
C GLN A 61 -7.82 -3.17 10.83
N GLU A 62 -8.55 -2.14 11.25
CA GLU A 62 -9.93 -2.29 11.71
C GLU A 62 -10.94 -2.49 10.57
N SER A 63 -10.74 -1.82 9.43
CA SER A 63 -11.75 -1.79 8.37
C SER A 63 -11.38 -2.63 7.16
N LEU A 64 -10.16 -2.55 6.66
CA LEU A 64 -9.85 -3.20 5.37
C LEU A 64 -9.78 -4.71 5.47
N ILE A 65 -9.00 -5.22 6.42
CA ILE A 65 -8.74 -6.67 6.54
C ILE A 65 -9.98 -7.40 7.07
N VAL A 66 -10.73 -6.75 7.98
CA VAL A 66 -12.03 -7.25 8.45
C VAL A 66 -13.07 -7.26 7.33
N LYS A 67 -13.15 -6.20 6.51
CA LYS A 67 -14.04 -6.20 5.33
C LYS A 67 -13.60 -7.20 4.28
N PHE A 68 -12.30 -7.38 4.06
CA PHE A 68 -11.80 -8.42 3.18
C PHE A 68 -12.26 -9.81 3.66
N ALA A 69 -12.14 -10.10 4.96
CA ALA A 69 -12.69 -11.32 5.55
C ALA A 69 -14.17 -11.49 5.18
N TYR A 70 -14.97 -10.45 5.41
CA TYR A 70 -16.40 -10.44 5.12
C TYR A 70 -16.70 -10.68 3.62
N TYR A 71 -16.05 -9.95 2.71
CA TYR A 71 -16.26 -10.10 1.26
C TYR A 71 -15.76 -11.45 0.72
N SER A 72 -14.75 -12.03 1.36
CA SER A 72 -14.22 -13.34 1.01
C SER A 72 -14.95 -14.50 1.69
N GLY A 73 -16.03 -14.24 2.45
CA GLY A 73 -16.85 -15.26 3.10
C GLY A 73 -16.28 -15.81 4.41
N PHE A 74 -15.24 -15.18 4.96
CA PHE A 74 -14.65 -15.54 6.25
C PHE A 74 -15.36 -14.80 7.40
N GLN A 75 -15.69 -15.53 8.46
CA GLN A 75 -16.38 -14.98 9.64
C GLN A 75 -15.45 -14.20 10.57
N SER A 76 -14.12 -14.37 10.44
CA SER A 76 -13.12 -13.64 11.21
C SER A 76 -11.82 -13.50 10.44
N VAL A 77 -10.96 -12.56 10.85
CA VAL A 77 -9.58 -12.45 10.36
C VAL A 77 -8.75 -13.57 10.99
N ASP A 78 -8.94 -14.79 10.49
CA ASP A 78 -8.27 -15.97 10.97
C ASP A 78 -6.94 -16.21 10.23
N GLN A 79 -6.27 -17.32 10.54
CA GLN A 79 -5.04 -17.69 9.85
C GLN A 79 -5.26 -18.01 8.37
N ARG A 80 -6.41 -18.59 8.01
CA ARG A 80 -6.71 -19.02 6.64
C ARG A 80 -6.90 -17.83 5.71
N LEU A 81 -7.55 -16.78 6.17
CA LEU A 81 -7.68 -15.54 5.43
C LEU A 81 -6.31 -14.91 5.14
N ARG A 82 -5.42 -14.88 6.14
CA ARG A 82 -4.07 -14.33 5.98
C ARG A 82 -3.24 -15.12 4.98
N GLU A 83 -3.40 -16.44 4.98
CA GLU A 83 -2.75 -17.34 4.01
C GLU A 83 -3.37 -17.23 2.61
N SER A 84 -4.63 -16.76 2.48
CA SER A 84 -5.24 -16.49 1.17
C SER A 84 -4.79 -15.19 0.50
N ILE A 85 -4.06 -14.33 1.21
CA ILE A 85 -3.51 -13.09 0.64
C ILE A 85 -2.05 -13.35 0.24
N ASP A 86 -1.81 -13.46 -1.06
CA ASP A 86 -0.46 -13.62 -1.61
C ASP A 86 0.46 -12.44 -1.24
N TYR A 87 0.01 -11.22 -1.54
CA TYR A 87 0.68 -9.98 -1.15
C TYR A 87 -0.25 -8.76 -1.21
N ALA A 88 0.15 -7.66 -0.57
CA ALA A 88 -0.50 -6.36 -0.64
C ALA A 88 0.45 -5.27 -1.15
N ILE A 89 -0.07 -4.34 -1.97
CA ILE A 89 0.66 -3.16 -2.45
C ILE A 89 -0.04 -1.91 -1.94
N CYS A 90 0.69 -1.07 -1.20
CA CYS A 90 0.21 0.21 -0.69
C CYS A 90 0.81 1.35 -1.53
N LEU A 91 0.03 2.39 -1.81
CA LEU A 91 0.47 3.57 -2.57
C LEU A 91 0.54 4.78 -1.64
N ASN A 92 1.67 5.49 -1.62
CA ASN A 92 1.83 6.70 -0.81
C ASN A 92 2.65 7.75 -1.56
N SER A 93 2.17 8.99 -1.64
CA SER A 93 2.91 10.11 -2.23
C SER A 93 3.53 9.77 -3.60
N VAL A 94 2.66 9.59 -4.59
CA VAL A 94 3.01 9.14 -5.96
C VAL A 94 2.68 10.21 -7.01
N GLY A 95 2.32 11.43 -6.62
CA GLY A 95 1.82 12.45 -7.55
C GLY A 95 2.91 13.27 -8.24
N SER A 96 4.01 13.57 -7.55
CA SER A 96 5.09 14.41 -8.08
C SER A 96 6.46 13.79 -7.83
N TRP A 97 6.84 12.78 -8.62
CA TRP A 97 8.14 12.12 -8.54
C TRP A 97 9.13 12.66 -9.59
N ASP A 98 10.39 12.87 -9.20
CA ASP A 98 11.48 13.33 -10.06
C ASP A 98 12.17 12.16 -10.77
N ASN A 99 11.37 11.34 -11.46
CA ASN A 99 11.78 10.09 -12.12
C ASN A 99 12.42 9.03 -11.21
N GLU A 100 12.20 9.10 -9.89
CA GLU A 100 12.64 8.10 -8.93
C GLU A 100 11.48 7.61 -8.06
N LEU A 101 11.39 6.29 -7.90
CA LEU A 101 10.36 5.62 -7.11
C LEU A 101 11.01 4.61 -6.17
N TRP A 102 10.49 4.51 -4.95
CA TRP A 102 10.98 3.60 -3.93
C TRP A 102 9.92 2.57 -3.57
N ILE A 103 10.34 1.31 -3.51
CA ILE A 103 9.56 0.19 -3.01
C ILE A 103 10.09 -0.12 -1.61
N HIS A 104 9.28 0.14 -0.60
CA HIS A 104 9.58 -0.11 0.81
C HIS A 104 8.98 -1.44 1.24
N VAL A 105 9.79 -2.30 1.86
CA VAL A 105 9.40 -3.65 2.25
C VAL A 105 9.88 -4.00 3.65
N SER A 106 9.09 -4.81 4.36
CA SER A 106 9.45 -5.35 5.67
C SER A 106 10.06 -6.76 5.61
N LYS A 107 9.57 -7.58 4.66
CA LYS A 107 10.13 -8.92 4.39
C LYS A 107 11.45 -8.79 3.61
N PRO A 108 12.38 -9.74 3.80
CA PRO A 108 13.66 -9.73 3.12
C PRO A 108 13.50 -9.74 1.58
N PRO A 109 14.39 -9.08 0.82
CA PRO A 109 14.38 -9.10 -0.64
C PRO A 109 14.44 -10.51 -1.25
N GLU A 110 14.91 -11.50 -0.50
CA GLU A 110 14.95 -12.90 -0.91
C GLU A 110 13.56 -13.53 -1.05
N ASN A 111 12.53 -12.94 -0.43
CA ASN A 111 11.16 -13.42 -0.51
C ASN A 111 10.64 -13.39 -1.96
N THR A 112 10.04 -14.49 -2.41
CA THR A 112 9.58 -14.68 -3.79
C THR A 112 8.66 -13.57 -4.30
N TYR A 113 7.67 -13.16 -3.50
CA TYR A 113 6.75 -12.09 -3.90
C TYR A 113 7.42 -10.73 -3.93
N ILE A 114 8.36 -10.45 -3.02
CA ILE A 114 9.11 -9.19 -3.02
C ILE A 114 9.99 -9.09 -4.27
N LYS A 115 10.67 -10.18 -4.66
CA LYS A 115 11.42 -10.24 -5.93
C LYS A 115 10.50 -9.98 -7.12
N GLN A 116 9.37 -10.69 -7.18
CA GLN A 116 8.41 -10.55 -8.28
C GLN A 116 7.90 -9.11 -8.39
N ILE A 117 7.53 -8.47 -7.28
CA ILE A 117 7.10 -7.06 -7.25
C ILE A 117 8.23 -6.18 -7.76
N PHE A 118 9.43 -6.29 -7.19
CA PHE A 118 10.55 -5.43 -7.54
C PHE A 118 10.97 -5.57 -9.02
N GLU A 119 11.06 -6.80 -9.53
CA GLU A 119 11.40 -7.07 -10.93
C GLU A 119 10.32 -6.56 -11.89
N SER A 120 9.04 -6.81 -11.60
CA SER A 120 7.92 -6.36 -12.44
C SER A 120 7.90 -4.84 -12.55
N PHE A 121 8.04 -4.13 -11.41
CA PHE A 121 8.13 -2.67 -11.41
C PHE A 121 9.39 -2.16 -12.11
N SER A 122 10.54 -2.79 -11.89
CA SER A 122 11.80 -2.38 -12.50
C SER A 122 11.78 -2.54 -14.03
N ASN A 123 11.13 -3.58 -14.54
CA ASN A 123 11.03 -3.81 -15.99
C ASN A 123 10.20 -2.72 -16.67
N VAL A 124 9.01 -2.43 -16.13
CA VAL A 124 8.14 -1.36 -16.67
C VAL A 124 8.81 0.01 -16.49
N ALA A 125 9.47 0.25 -15.36
CA ALA A 125 10.12 1.53 -15.09
C ALA A 125 11.29 1.81 -16.04
N LYS A 126 12.05 0.78 -16.46
CA LYS A 126 13.09 0.92 -17.50
C LYS A 126 12.53 1.44 -18.82
N GLU A 127 11.38 0.94 -19.25
CA GLU A 127 10.70 1.38 -20.49
C GLU A 127 10.23 2.84 -20.37
N LEU A 128 9.82 3.26 -19.18
CA LEU A 128 9.35 4.61 -18.89
C LEU A 128 10.48 5.60 -18.52
N GLY A 129 11.74 5.16 -18.46
CA GLY A 129 12.87 5.99 -18.03
C GLY A 129 12.84 6.40 -16.55
N VAL A 130 12.11 5.65 -15.72
CA VAL A 130 11.98 5.87 -14.27
C VAL A 130 12.95 4.94 -13.52
N LYS A 131 13.64 5.46 -12.52
CA LYS A 131 14.47 4.65 -11.62
C LYS A 131 13.62 4.10 -10.48
N VAL A 132 13.77 2.80 -10.20
CA VAL A 132 13.09 2.15 -9.08
C VAL A 132 14.14 1.59 -8.12
N GLY A 133 14.05 1.95 -6.85
CA GLY A 133 14.89 1.45 -5.78
C GLY A 133 14.12 0.59 -4.78
N LEU A 134 14.78 -0.39 -4.17
CA LEU A 134 14.23 -1.21 -3.10
C LEU A 134 14.81 -0.78 -1.75
N LYS A 135 13.94 -0.56 -0.75
CA LYS A 135 14.32 -0.28 0.63
C LYS A 135 13.76 -1.36 1.54
N HIS A 136 14.64 -2.15 2.13
CA HIS A 136 14.27 -3.16 3.12
C HIS A 136 14.50 -2.64 4.54
N LYS A 137 13.49 -2.77 5.39
CA LYS A 137 13.57 -2.48 6.82
C LYS A 137 12.88 -3.57 7.63
N LYS A 138 13.64 -4.34 8.40
CA LYS A 138 13.05 -5.28 9.36
C LYS A 138 12.30 -4.53 10.46
N ILE A 139 11.07 -4.93 10.73
CA ILE A 139 10.22 -4.29 11.74
C ILE A 139 10.11 -5.12 13.03
N ASN A 140 9.87 -4.44 14.15
CA ASN A 140 9.44 -5.07 15.39
C ASN A 140 7.92 -5.19 15.39
N ILE A 141 7.40 -6.42 15.25
CA ILE A 141 5.96 -6.70 15.19
C ILE A 141 5.23 -6.26 16.48
N SER A 142 5.93 -6.26 17.62
CA SER A 142 5.38 -5.83 18.92
C SER A 142 5.28 -4.31 19.08
N ASN A 143 5.94 -3.52 18.22
CA ASN A 143 5.83 -2.07 18.30
C ASN A 143 4.42 -1.65 17.82
N PRO A 144 3.61 -0.95 18.63
CA PRO A 144 2.30 -0.50 18.20
C PRO A 144 2.38 0.47 17.01
N ARG A 145 3.45 1.28 16.92
CA ARG A 145 3.64 2.26 15.85
C ARG A 145 4.27 1.64 14.61
N VAL A 146 3.78 2.05 13.44
CA VAL A 146 4.28 1.72 12.11
C VAL A 146 4.58 2.98 11.33
N ALA A 147 5.67 2.95 10.57
CA ALA A 147 6.10 4.09 9.76
C ALA A 147 5.49 4.07 8.34
N TRP A 148 5.05 2.90 7.90
CA TRP A 148 4.45 2.68 6.58
C TRP A 148 3.24 1.76 6.68
N GLU A 149 2.28 1.92 5.76
CA GLU A 149 1.07 1.09 5.74
C GLU A 149 1.38 -0.41 5.59
N HIS A 150 2.35 -0.78 4.75
CA HIS A 150 2.71 -2.18 4.52
C HIS A 150 3.18 -2.91 5.81
N GLU A 151 3.62 -2.17 6.81
CA GLU A 151 4.02 -2.73 8.10
C GLU A 151 2.80 -3.27 8.87
N GLN A 152 1.59 -2.73 8.65
CA GLN A 152 0.36 -3.28 9.23
C GLN A 152 0.04 -4.68 8.71
N PHE A 153 0.21 -4.89 7.40
CA PHE A 153 0.08 -6.21 6.79
C PHE A 153 1.18 -7.16 7.28
N SER A 154 2.40 -6.64 7.43
CA SER A 154 3.55 -7.43 7.89
C SER A 154 3.39 -7.91 9.34
N LYS A 155 2.76 -7.13 10.22
CA LYS A 155 2.36 -7.57 11.57
C LYS A 155 1.40 -8.75 11.55
N LEU A 156 0.57 -8.83 10.52
CA LEU A 156 -0.36 -9.93 10.27
C LEU A 156 0.24 -11.05 9.41
N ARG A 157 1.57 -11.06 9.22
CA ARG A 157 2.35 -12.03 8.44
C ARG A 157 2.05 -12.04 6.93
N VAL A 158 1.22 -11.11 6.45
CA VAL A 158 0.95 -10.90 5.02
C VAL A 158 2.17 -10.24 4.37
N THR A 159 2.57 -10.68 3.19
CA THR A 159 3.65 -10.04 2.43
C THR A 159 3.15 -8.70 1.88
N ALA A 160 3.88 -7.61 2.09
CA ALA A 160 3.43 -6.31 1.58
C ALA A 160 4.58 -5.37 1.25
N ALA A 161 4.29 -4.42 0.36
CA ALA A 161 5.19 -3.35 -0.04
C ALA A 161 4.46 -1.99 -0.09
N THR A 162 5.16 -0.91 0.22
CA THR A 162 4.68 0.46 -0.04
C THR A 162 5.48 1.08 -1.19
N ILE A 163 4.79 1.60 -2.18
CA ILE A 163 5.36 2.32 -3.31
C ILE A 163 5.23 3.81 -3.03
N SER A 164 6.35 4.53 -3.06
CA SER A 164 6.38 5.96 -2.77
C SER A 164 7.52 6.67 -3.45
N LYS A 165 7.35 7.97 -3.73
CA LYS A 165 8.47 8.84 -4.10
C LYS A 165 9.44 9.09 -2.95
N LEU A 166 8.97 8.93 -1.71
CA LEU A 166 9.76 9.23 -0.52
C LEU A 166 10.80 8.13 -0.31
N SER A 167 12.07 8.51 -0.16
CA SER A 167 13.17 7.59 0.10
C SER A 167 13.25 7.11 1.56
N ALA A 168 12.55 7.79 2.46
CA ALA A 168 12.42 7.49 3.88
C ALA A 168 10.97 7.70 4.35
N ALA A 169 10.63 7.14 5.50
CA ALA A 169 9.28 7.26 6.05
C ALA A 169 8.95 8.73 6.39
N PRO A 170 7.71 9.18 6.14
CA PRO A 170 7.26 10.49 6.59
C PRO A 170 7.23 10.55 8.13
N GLU A 171 7.48 11.74 8.69
CA GLU A 171 7.34 11.95 10.13
C GLU A 171 5.87 11.77 10.53
N LEU A 172 5.62 10.89 11.50
CA LEU A 172 4.29 10.71 12.10
C LEU A 172 4.04 11.84 13.09
N LEU A 173 2.84 12.42 13.02
CA LEU A 173 2.35 13.44 13.96
C LEU A 173 1.91 12.82 15.29
#